data_AF-A0A6S6M4U1-F1
#
_entry.id   AF-A0A6S6M4U1-F1
#
_cell.length_a   1.000
_cell.length_b   1.000
_cell.length_c   1.000
_cell.angle_alpha   90.00
_cell.angle_beta   90.00
_cell.angle_gamma   90.00
#
_symmetry.space_group_name_H-M   'P 1'
#
loop_
_entity.id
_entity.type
_entity.pdbx_description
1 polymer ?
#
loop_
_entity_poly.entity_id
_entity_poly.type
_entity_poly.pdbx_seq_one_letter_code
_entity_poly.pdbx_strand_id
1 'polypeptide(L)'
;MPGLENYRALLERIDELCARTVQQFAGDISCRAGCDACCRHLSVFAVEAAALRAALKSRPPEEADRIRRLAATAPSGRCPLLHEGLCLLYEARPVICRTHGLPLMLTREGEKSIDFCPENFKGLSSIPGSAIIDLERLNTMLAAINALYLQQFPGPERLTMASALALAD
;
A
#
# COMPACT_ATOMS: atom_id res chain seq x y z
N MET A 1 -10.69 13.81 -7.87
CA MET A 1 -10.60 12.97 -9.08
C MET A 1 -11.76 11.99 -9.00
N PRO A 2 -12.72 12.04 -9.94
CA PRO A 2 -13.85 11.11 -9.95
C PRO A 2 -13.37 9.66 -10.13
N GLY A 3 -14.12 8.69 -9.62
CA GLY A 3 -13.83 7.26 -9.79
C GLY A 3 -12.98 6.61 -8.70
N LEU A 4 -12.53 7.38 -7.70
CA LEU A 4 -11.73 6.87 -6.57
C LEU A 4 -12.56 6.60 -5.31
N GLU A 5 -13.88 6.78 -5.35
CA GLU A 5 -14.77 6.72 -4.18
C GLU A 5 -14.73 5.34 -3.51
N ASN A 6 -14.92 4.28 -4.29
CA ASN A 6 -14.87 2.90 -3.78
C ASN A 6 -13.49 2.54 -3.24
N TYR A 7 -12.43 3.01 -3.89
CA TYR A 7 -11.06 2.77 -3.45
C TYR A 7 -10.75 3.48 -2.12
N ARG A 8 -11.16 4.74 -1.98
CA ARG A 8 -10.99 5.51 -0.73
C ARG A 8 -11.76 4.89 0.43
N ALA A 9 -13.00 4.46 0.20
CA ALA A 9 -13.78 3.75 1.22
C ALA A 9 -13.13 2.42 1.64
N LEU A 10 -12.48 1.71 0.72
CA LEU A 10 -11.68 0.53 1.05
C LEU A 10 -10.45 0.91 1.89
N LEU A 11 -9.72 1.96 1.51
CA LEU A 11 -8.55 2.44 2.26
C LEU A 11 -8.92 2.84 3.69
N GLU A 12 -10.01 3.56 3.90
CA GLU A 12 -10.48 3.97 5.23
C GLU A 12 -10.71 2.75 6.13
N ARG A 13 -11.39 1.72 5.63
CA ARG A 13 -11.62 0.47 6.39
C ARG A 13 -10.33 -0.28 6.69
N ILE A 14 -9.38 -0.29 5.76
CA ILE A 14 -8.07 -0.91 5.96
C ILE A 14 -7.29 -0.14 7.02
N ASP A 15 -7.26 1.18 6.94
CA ASP A 15 -6.54 2.04 7.87
C ASP A 15 -7.11 1.91 9.28
N GLU A 16 -8.43 1.85 9.44
CA GLU A 16 -9.08 1.58 10.73
C GLU A 16 -8.69 0.21 11.30
N LEU A 17 -8.70 -0.84 10.47
CA LEU A 17 -8.29 -2.18 10.91
C LEU A 17 -6.81 -2.20 11.33
N CYS A 18 -5.94 -1.61 10.51
CA CYS A 18 -4.51 -1.51 10.80
C CYS A 18 -4.25 -0.72 12.08
N ALA A 19 -4.94 0.41 12.27
CA ALA A 19 -4.83 1.24 13.48
C ALA A 19 -5.24 0.48 14.73
N ARG A 20 -6.35 -0.28 14.69
CA ARG A 20 -6.76 -1.14 15.82
C ARG A 20 -5.73 -2.20 16.14
N THR A 21 -5.19 -2.89 15.13
CA THR A 21 -4.13 -3.90 15.33
C THR A 21 -2.87 -3.25 15.91
N VAL A 22 -2.43 -2.11 15.38
CA VAL A 22 -1.25 -1.39 15.90
C VAL A 22 -1.45 -0.97 17.34
N GLN A 23 -2.63 -0.45 17.69
CA GLN A 23 -2.94 -0.06 19.07
C GLN A 23 -2.96 -1.26 20.01
N GLN A 24 -3.53 -2.39 19.58
CA GLN A 24 -3.61 -3.61 20.38
C GLN A 24 -2.23 -4.23 20.65
N PHE A 25 -1.30 -4.16 19.69
CA PHE A 25 0.03 -4.77 19.75
C PHE A 25 1.15 -3.73 19.80
N ALA A 26 0.90 -2.55 20.39
CA ALA A 26 1.86 -1.44 20.38
C ALA A 26 3.22 -1.81 21.01
N GLY A 27 3.23 -2.74 21.98
CA GLY A 27 4.46 -3.26 22.59
C GLY A 27 5.21 -4.31 21.77
N ASP A 28 4.54 -4.90 20.77
CA ASP A 28 5.05 -6.02 19.98
C ASP A 28 5.32 -5.64 18.51
N ILE A 29 4.95 -4.43 18.08
CA ILE A 29 5.17 -3.94 16.71
C ILE A 29 6.38 -3.00 16.68
N SER A 30 7.40 -3.38 15.92
CA SER A 30 8.62 -2.60 15.70
C SER A 30 8.48 -1.58 14.55
N CYS A 31 7.42 -1.69 13.75
CA CYS A 31 7.17 -0.81 12.61
C CYS A 31 6.91 0.64 13.05
N ARG A 32 7.63 1.58 12.45
CA ARG A 32 7.53 3.03 12.71
C ARG A 32 7.97 3.82 11.48
N ALA A 33 7.74 5.13 11.48
CA ALA A 33 8.34 6.01 10.48
C ALA A 33 9.87 5.78 10.45
N GLY A 34 10.44 5.59 9.26
CA GLY A 34 11.85 5.19 9.08
C GLY A 34 12.09 3.68 8.96
N CYS A 35 11.09 2.82 9.21
CA CYS A 35 11.18 1.40 8.86
C CYS A 35 10.94 1.22 7.36
N ASP A 36 12.00 0.89 6.60
CA ASP A 36 11.96 0.81 5.14
C ASP A 36 12.29 -0.59 4.57
N ALA A 37 12.39 -1.60 5.44
CA ALA A 37 12.78 -2.97 5.05
C ALA A 37 11.86 -3.59 3.99
N CYS A 38 10.57 -3.24 4.02
CA CYS A 38 9.57 -3.69 3.05
C CYS A 38 9.38 -2.75 1.84
N CYS A 39 10.08 -1.62 1.77
CA CYS A 39 9.89 -0.60 0.74
C CYS A 39 10.53 -0.99 -0.59
N ARG A 40 9.80 -1.78 -1.37
CA ARG A 40 10.24 -2.32 -2.67
C ARG A 40 9.51 -1.67 -3.84
N HIS A 41 10.09 -1.78 -5.03
CA HIS A 41 9.43 -1.36 -6.25
C HIS A 41 8.33 -2.37 -6.59
N LEU A 42 7.06 -1.97 -6.41
CA LEU A 42 5.91 -2.82 -6.64
C LEU A 42 5.17 -2.42 -7.92
N SER A 43 4.44 -3.39 -8.47
CA SER A 43 3.34 -3.13 -9.39
C SER A 43 2.05 -2.99 -8.59
N VAL A 44 1.24 -2.00 -8.92
CA VAL A 44 -0.04 -1.70 -8.26
C VAL A 44 -1.17 -1.67 -9.29
N PHE A 45 -2.41 -1.80 -8.83
CA PHE A 45 -3.57 -1.69 -9.71
C PHE A 45 -3.74 -0.26 -10.25
N ALA A 46 -4.41 -0.13 -11.40
CA ALA A 46 -4.65 1.15 -12.05
C ALA A 46 -5.32 2.19 -11.14
N VAL A 47 -6.28 1.74 -10.32
CA VAL A 47 -6.96 2.61 -9.33
C VAL A 47 -6.02 3.13 -8.24
N GLU A 48 -5.05 2.32 -7.79
CA GLU A 48 -4.04 2.72 -6.81
C GLU A 48 -3.05 3.69 -7.45
N ALA A 49 -2.63 3.42 -8.69
CA ALA A 49 -1.79 4.33 -9.47
C ALA A 49 -2.48 5.69 -9.69
N ALA A 50 -3.80 5.70 -9.95
CA ALA A 50 -4.59 6.91 -10.06
C ALA A 50 -4.66 7.68 -8.73
N ALA A 51 -4.79 6.98 -7.59
CA ALA A 51 -4.73 7.60 -6.28
C ALA A 51 -3.36 8.24 -5.99
N LEU A 52 -2.26 7.58 -6.36
CA LEU A 52 -0.91 8.15 -6.26
C LEU A 52 -0.75 9.41 -7.10
N ARG A 53 -1.23 9.39 -8.36
CA ARG A 53 -1.24 10.57 -9.23
C ARG A 53 -2.05 11.72 -8.64
N ALA A 54 -3.24 11.42 -8.12
CA ALA A 54 -4.10 12.41 -7.49
C ALA A 54 -3.41 13.07 -6.27
N ALA A 55 -2.73 12.29 -5.44
CA ALA A 55 -1.99 12.80 -4.29
C ALA A 55 -0.77 13.63 -4.69
N LEU A 56 -0.03 13.20 -5.72
CA LEU A 56 1.08 13.97 -6.28
C LEU A 56 0.58 15.33 -6.82
N LYS A 57 -0.55 15.32 -7.53
CA LYS A 57 -1.18 16.53 -8.10
C LYS A 57 -1.71 17.48 -7.04
N SER A 58 -2.05 17.00 -5.84
CA SER A 58 -2.45 17.88 -4.73
C SER A 58 -1.27 18.54 -4.02
N ARG A 59 -0.03 18.19 -4.34
CA ARG A 59 1.17 18.86 -3.82
C ARG A 59 1.46 20.17 -4.59
N PRO A 60 2.15 21.14 -3.97
CA PRO A 60 2.70 22.29 -4.68
C PRO A 60 3.52 21.85 -5.90
N PRO A 61 3.48 22.56 -7.04
CA PRO A 61 4.15 22.14 -8.27
C PRO A 61 5.64 21.82 -8.08
N GLU A 62 6.36 22.64 -7.31
CA GLU A 62 7.78 22.43 -7.01
C GLU A 62 8.03 21.13 -6.22
N GLU A 63 7.16 20.81 -5.26
CA GLU A 63 7.24 19.58 -4.48
C GLU A 63 6.91 18.37 -5.36
N ALA A 64 5.86 18.45 -6.18
CA ALA A 64 5.50 17.39 -7.11
C ALA A 64 6.64 17.08 -8.09
N ASP A 65 7.28 18.11 -8.64
CA ASP A 65 8.42 17.95 -9.53
C ASP A 65 9.66 17.39 -8.81
N ARG A 66 9.89 17.80 -7.55
CA ARG A 66 10.93 17.19 -6.71
C ARG A 66 10.68 15.70 -6.54
N ILE A 67 9.45 15.30 -6.21
CA ILE A 67 9.07 13.89 -6.03
C ILE A 67 9.28 13.11 -7.33
N ARG A 68 8.87 13.65 -8.48
CA ARG A 68 9.11 13.01 -9.79
C ARG A 68 10.60 12.79 -10.07
N ARG A 69 11.44 13.81 -9.82
CA ARG A 69 12.90 13.71 -10.02
C ARG A 69 13.50 12.63 -9.12
N LEU A 70 13.16 12.62 -7.84
CA LEU A 70 13.64 11.60 -6.89
C LEU A 70 13.21 10.19 -7.32
N ALA A 71 11.94 10.04 -7.68
CA ALA A 71 11.38 8.77 -8.16
C ALA A 71 12.08 8.24 -9.42
N ALA A 72 12.44 9.12 -10.36
CA ALA A 72 13.16 8.75 -11.58
C ALA A 72 14.60 8.29 -11.31
N THR A 73 15.23 8.76 -10.23
CA THR A 73 16.59 8.39 -9.82
C THR A 73 16.65 7.25 -8.80
N ALA A 74 15.49 6.68 -8.43
CA ALA A 74 15.44 5.68 -7.38
C ALA A 74 16.20 4.39 -7.78
N PRO A 75 16.98 3.79 -6.85
CA PRO A 75 17.66 2.52 -7.13
C PRO A 75 16.70 1.42 -7.55
N SER A 76 17.13 0.59 -8.50
CA SER A 76 16.33 -0.55 -8.97
C SER A 76 15.92 -1.46 -7.79
N GLY A 77 14.67 -1.91 -7.80
CA GLY A 77 14.10 -2.79 -6.78
C GLY A 77 13.68 -2.11 -5.47
N ARG A 78 14.06 -0.85 -5.22
CA ARG A 78 13.58 -0.03 -4.09
C ARG A 78 12.35 0.78 -4.50
N CYS A 79 11.47 1.07 -3.54
CA CYS A 79 10.29 1.89 -3.83
C CYS A 79 10.72 3.28 -4.36
N PRO A 80 10.17 3.76 -5.48
CA PRO A 80 10.53 5.07 -6.03
C PRO A 80 10.09 6.25 -5.16
N LEU A 81 9.16 6.03 -4.22
CA LEU A 81 8.72 7.04 -3.26
C LEU A 81 9.52 7.01 -1.96
N LEU A 82 10.51 6.12 -1.82
CA LEU A 82 11.33 6.05 -0.63
C LEU A 82 12.50 7.04 -0.73
N HIS A 83 12.56 7.97 0.21
CA HIS A 83 13.65 8.94 0.33
C HIS A 83 14.03 9.08 1.81
N GLU A 84 15.31 8.88 2.13
CA GLU A 84 15.83 8.98 3.50
C GLU A 84 15.01 8.18 4.54
N GLY A 85 14.57 6.97 4.17
CA GLY A 85 13.77 6.10 5.03
C GLY A 85 12.29 6.46 5.14
N LEU A 86 11.83 7.50 4.44
CA LEU A 86 10.46 8.00 4.50
C LEU A 86 9.77 7.90 3.13
N CYS A 87 8.45 7.66 3.16
CA CYS A 87 7.63 7.69 1.96
C CYS A 87 7.26 9.14 1.61
N LEU A 88 7.58 9.57 0.39
CA LEU A 88 7.27 10.90 -0.14
C LEU A 88 5.76 11.17 -0.33
N LEU A 89 4.93 10.12 -0.39
CA LEU A 89 3.46 10.21 -0.51
C LEU A 89 2.78 9.22 0.47
N TYR A 90 3.11 9.35 1.75
CA TYR A 90 2.68 8.40 2.78
C TYR A 90 1.15 8.25 2.90
N GLU A 91 0.40 9.33 2.66
CA GLU A 91 -1.06 9.37 2.68
C GLU A 91 -1.69 8.55 1.54
N ALA A 92 -0.97 8.40 0.43
CA ALA A 92 -1.45 7.71 -0.77
C ALA A 92 -0.86 6.30 -0.91
N ARG A 93 -0.35 5.73 0.19
CA ARG A 93 0.19 4.36 0.20
C ARG A 93 -0.83 3.36 -0.39
N PRO A 94 -0.39 2.49 -1.31
CA PRO A 94 -1.18 1.36 -1.81
C PRO A 94 -1.64 0.43 -0.69
N VAL A 95 -2.60 -0.45 -0.99
CA VAL A 95 -3.17 -1.41 -0.01
C VAL A 95 -2.08 -2.26 0.63
N ILE A 96 -1.18 -2.82 -0.19
CA ILE A 96 -0.08 -3.65 0.31
C ILE A 96 0.85 -2.89 1.25
N CYS A 97 1.10 -1.59 1.01
CA CYS A 97 1.95 -0.77 1.86
C CYS A 97 1.32 -0.42 3.22
N ARG A 98 0.01 -0.65 3.38
CA ARG A 98 -0.73 -0.44 4.63
C ARG A 98 -0.80 -1.70 5.47
N THR A 99 -0.97 -2.84 4.81
CA THR A 99 -1.19 -4.14 5.48
C THR A 99 0.10 -4.92 5.70
N HIS A 100 1.14 -4.69 4.90
CA HIS A 100 2.38 -5.45 5.01
C HIS A 100 3.06 -5.25 6.36
N GLY A 101 3.46 -6.38 6.97
CA GLY A 101 4.07 -6.43 8.29
C GLY A 101 3.07 -6.65 9.43
N LEU A 102 1.77 -6.43 9.20
CA LEU A 102 0.70 -6.88 10.10
C LEU A 102 0.34 -8.35 9.81
N PRO A 103 -0.45 -9.02 10.68
CA PRO A 103 -0.82 -10.42 10.48
C PRO A 103 -1.72 -10.57 9.25
N LEU A 104 -1.19 -11.21 8.21
CA LEU A 104 -1.87 -11.51 6.97
C LEU A 104 -2.14 -13.02 6.88
N MET A 105 -3.39 -13.40 6.63
CA MET A 105 -3.73 -14.79 6.27
C MET A 105 -3.46 -14.99 4.79
N LEU A 106 -2.61 -15.96 4.50
CA LEU A 106 -2.28 -16.44 3.16
C LEU A 106 -2.95 -17.80 2.94
N THR A 107 -3.59 -17.96 1.80
CA THR A 107 -4.04 -19.27 1.30
C THR A 107 -3.07 -19.72 0.22
N ARG A 108 -2.43 -20.88 0.37
CA ARG A 108 -1.57 -21.51 -0.65
C ARG A 108 -1.97 -22.96 -0.80
N GLU A 109 -2.36 -23.37 -2.02
CA GLU A 109 -2.76 -24.75 -2.32
C GLU A 109 -3.88 -25.29 -1.38
N GLY A 110 -4.76 -24.40 -0.90
CA GLY A 110 -5.82 -24.72 0.05
C GLY A 110 -5.41 -24.68 1.53
N GLU A 111 -4.12 -24.56 1.83
CA GLU A 111 -3.61 -24.42 3.19
C GLU A 111 -3.56 -22.94 3.62
N LYS A 112 -4.02 -22.67 4.84
CA LYS A 112 -3.99 -21.33 5.44
C LYS A 112 -2.78 -21.19 6.35
N SER A 113 -2.02 -20.11 6.14
CA SER A 113 -0.89 -19.72 6.98
C SER A 113 -1.00 -18.23 7.35
N ILE A 114 -0.33 -17.83 8.42
CA ILE A 114 -0.28 -16.43 8.84
C ILE A 114 1.16 -15.95 8.63
N ASP A 115 1.30 -14.82 7.94
CA ASP A 115 2.59 -14.14 7.74
C ASP A 115 2.53 -12.73 8.33
N PHE A 116 3.68 -12.27 8.82
CA PHE A 116 3.87 -10.93 9.37
C PHE A 116 5.36 -10.59 9.38
N CYS A 117 5.69 -9.34 9.68
CA CYS A 117 7.10 -8.92 9.72
C CYS A 117 7.86 -9.73 10.80
N PRO A 118 9.04 -10.29 10.49
CA PRO A 118 9.83 -11.05 11.48
C PRO A 118 10.29 -10.19 12.67
N GLU A 119 10.26 -8.86 12.52
CA GLU A 119 10.57 -7.89 13.58
C GLU A 119 9.36 -7.53 14.46
N ASN A 120 8.15 -7.93 14.06
CA ASN A 120 6.93 -7.74 14.84
C ASN A 120 6.55 -9.04 15.57
N PHE A 121 5.71 -8.92 16.60
CA PHE A 121 5.09 -10.02 17.32
C PHE A 121 6.10 -10.98 17.99
N LYS A 122 7.34 -10.50 18.22
CA LYS A 122 8.41 -11.25 18.88
C LYS A 122 7.99 -11.57 20.31
N GLY A 123 7.72 -12.85 20.59
CA GLY A 123 7.36 -13.32 21.93
C GLY A 123 5.87 -13.61 22.15
N LEU A 124 5.02 -13.40 21.13
CA LEU A 124 3.62 -13.81 21.20
C LEU A 124 3.45 -15.29 20.87
N SER A 125 2.69 -16.01 21.71
CA SER A 125 2.34 -17.41 21.48
C SER A 125 1.20 -17.59 20.46
N SER A 126 0.38 -16.56 20.25
CA SER A 126 -0.74 -16.57 19.30
C SER A 126 -1.16 -15.16 18.89
N ILE A 127 -1.78 -15.06 17.72
CA ILE A 127 -2.41 -13.83 17.21
C ILE A 127 -3.93 -14.02 17.22
N PRO A 128 -4.73 -13.11 17.80
CA PRO A 128 -6.18 -13.21 17.79
C PRO A 128 -6.72 -13.05 16.37
N GLY A 129 -7.72 -13.85 16.02
CA GLY A 129 -8.33 -13.85 14.68
C GLY A 129 -8.85 -12.48 14.22
N SER A 130 -9.28 -11.62 15.15
CA SER A 130 -9.74 -10.26 14.85
C SER A 130 -8.65 -9.32 14.32
N ALA A 131 -7.38 -9.65 14.55
CA ALA A 131 -6.23 -8.88 14.07
C ALA A 131 -5.70 -9.41 12.72
N ILE A 132 -6.22 -10.55 12.24
CA ILE A 132 -5.76 -11.20 11.01
C ILE A 132 -6.48 -10.60 9.81
N ILE A 133 -5.70 -10.13 8.84
CA ILE A 133 -6.20 -9.60 7.57
C ILE A 133 -6.23 -10.74 6.55
N ASP A 134 -7.42 -11.10 6.07
CA ASP A 134 -7.59 -12.06 4.98
C ASP A 134 -7.13 -11.45 3.65
N LEU A 135 -5.94 -11.86 3.19
CA LEU A 135 -5.30 -11.28 2.01
C LEU A 135 -6.03 -11.63 0.71
N GLU A 136 -6.60 -12.83 0.62
CA GLU A 136 -7.35 -13.28 -0.56
C GLU A 136 -8.63 -12.46 -0.73
N ARG A 137 -9.38 -12.28 0.37
CA ARG A 137 -10.56 -11.42 0.40
C ARG A 137 -10.21 -9.98 0.07
N LEU A 138 -9.13 -9.45 0.64
CA LEU A 138 -8.66 -8.08 0.39
C LEU A 138 -8.28 -7.87 -1.08
N ASN A 139 -7.52 -8.80 -1.66
CA ASN A 139 -7.14 -8.75 -3.08
C ASN A 139 -8.36 -8.87 -4.00
N THR A 140 -9.34 -9.71 -3.64
CA THR A 140 -10.59 -9.84 -4.41
C THR A 140 -11.39 -8.53 -4.41
N MET A 141 -11.54 -7.89 -3.25
CA MET A 141 -12.21 -6.59 -3.15
C MET A 141 -11.47 -5.53 -3.98
N LEU A 142 -10.15 -5.45 -3.85
CA LEU A 142 -9.34 -4.48 -4.59
C LEU A 142 -9.40 -4.71 -6.11
N ALA A 143 -9.37 -5.96 -6.57
CA ALA A 143 -9.51 -6.32 -7.97
C ALA A 143 -10.88 -5.91 -8.54
N ALA A 144 -11.97 -6.14 -7.79
CA ALA A 144 -13.30 -5.71 -8.20
C ALA A 144 -13.41 -4.18 -8.31
N ILE A 145 -12.85 -3.44 -7.35
CA ILE A 145 -12.80 -1.97 -7.40
C ILE A 145 -11.99 -1.49 -8.62
N ASN A 146 -10.85 -2.14 -8.89
CA ASN A 146 -10.04 -1.82 -10.05
C ASN A 146 -10.78 -2.08 -11.37
N ALA A 147 -11.51 -3.19 -11.48
CA ALA A 147 -12.31 -3.49 -12.66
C ALA A 147 -13.40 -2.43 -12.89
N LEU A 148 -14.10 -1.98 -11.84
CA LEU A 148 -15.08 -0.90 -11.92
C LEU A 148 -14.43 0.44 -12.33
N TYR A 149 -13.24 0.73 -11.82
CA TYR A 149 -12.47 1.90 -12.22
C TYR A 149 -12.10 1.86 -13.71
N LEU A 150 -11.62 0.73 -14.22
CA LEU A 150 -11.21 0.56 -15.62
C LEU A 150 -12.37 0.63 -16.61
N GLN A 151 -13.60 0.33 -16.20
CA GLN A 151 -14.79 0.55 -17.03
C GLN A 151 -15.02 2.03 -17.34
N GLN A 152 -14.63 2.93 -16.41
CA GLN A 152 -14.77 4.38 -16.57
C GLN A 152 -13.50 5.03 -17.12
N PHE A 153 -12.33 4.46 -16.80
CA PHE A 153 -11.02 4.97 -17.18
C PHE A 153 -10.18 3.85 -17.82
N PRO A 154 -10.40 3.53 -19.12
CA PRO A 154 -9.70 2.45 -19.80
C PRO A 154 -8.18 2.66 -19.82
N GLY A 155 -7.44 1.57 -19.65
CA GLY A 155 -5.98 1.59 -19.58
C GLY A 155 -5.39 0.25 -19.13
N PRO A 156 -4.08 0.20 -18.83
CA PRO A 156 -3.45 -1.00 -18.32
C PRO A 156 -4.00 -1.37 -16.94
N GLU A 157 -4.19 -2.66 -16.69
CA GLU A 157 -4.73 -3.15 -15.41
C GLU A 157 -3.81 -2.82 -14.22
N ARG A 158 -2.51 -2.93 -14.46
CA ARG A 158 -1.47 -2.67 -13.47
C ARG A 158 -0.40 -1.75 -14.03
N LEU A 159 0.18 -0.94 -13.15
CA LEU A 159 1.31 -0.08 -13.45
C LEU A 159 2.40 -0.29 -12.39
N THR A 160 3.64 -0.01 -12.74
CA THR A 160 4.68 0.13 -11.71
C THR A 160 4.47 1.43 -10.96
N MET A 161 4.93 1.50 -9.71
CA MET A 161 4.91 2.75 -8.93
C MET A 161 5.64 3.87 -9.67
N ALA A 162 6.76 3.57 -10.34
CA ALA A 162 7.50 4.57 -11.12
C ALA A 162 6.67 5.08 -12.32
N SER A 163 6.05 4.18 -13.08
CA SER A 163 5.17 4.55 -14.20
C SER A 163 3.97 5.38 -13.74
N ALA A 164 3.41 5.07 -12.56
CA ALA A 164 2.30 5.84 -12.00
C ALA A 164 2.68 7.31 -11.76
N LEU A 165 3.93 7.60 -11.38
CA LEU A 165 4.42 8.94 -11.07
C LEU A 165 4.92 9.71 -12.30
N ALA A 166 5.36 8.99 -13.34
CA ALA A 166 5.94 9.55 -14.55
C ALA A 166 4.91 10.01 -15.59
N LEU A 167 3.69 9.47 -15.55
CA LEU A 167 2.62 9.89 -16.45
C LEU A 167 2.25 11.36 -16.15
N ALA A 168 2.52 12.23 -17.12
CA ALA A 168 1.81 13.50 -17.22
C ALA A 168 0.37 13.20 -17.64
N ASP A 169 -0.60 13.94 -17.08
CA ASP A 169 -2.02 13.82 -17.43
C ASP A 169 -2.24 13.96 -18.96
#